data_AF-A0A6P6QLL1-F1
#
_entry.id   AF-A0A6P6QLL1-F1
#
_cell.length_a   1.000
_cell.length_b   1.000
_cell.length_c   1.000
_cell.angle_alpha   90.00
_cell.angle_beta   90.00
_cell.angle_gamma   90.00
#
_symmetry.space_group_name_H-M   'P 1'
#
loop_
_entity.id
_entity.type
_entity.pdbx_description
1 polymer ?
#
loop_
_entity_poly.entity_id
_entity_poly.type
_entity_poly.pdbx_seq_one_letter_code
_entity_poly.pdbx_strand_id
1 'polypeptide(L)'
;MIIAVIYLVLPLLDVLLSAEESYLTSSNRLDCVKANELCLKEPGCSTKYRTMRQCVAGRESNFSMVTGVEAKDECRLALDALKQSPLYNCRCKRGMKKEKNCLRVYWGIYQHLQGNDLLEDSPYEPVNSRLSDIFRLAPIYSGEPALAKENNCLNAAKACNLNDTCKKYRSAYISPCTSRVSTAEVCNKRKCHKALRQFFDKVPAKHSYGMLFCSCPLGDQMACSERRRQTIVPACSYEDKEKPNCLTLQASCKTNYICRSRLADFFTNCQPEPRSLSGCLKENYADCLLSYSGLIGTVMTPNYLRSPKISVSPFCDCSSSGNSKEECDRFTEFFTDNTCLRNAIQAFGNGTDVSVWQPMPPVQTTASITTPSQRNRDRDRSPNAIEPATNINHLNPVDNSLYQFCGSLQAQMLKTNNTIDVLCVDPQINDPSSSNAISGNSSTWETSLSGLSSLLLLLATSLYCIFTAAML
;
A
#
# COMPACT_ATOMS: atom_id res chain seq x y z
N MET A 1 1.96 43.66 27.01
CA MET A 1 1.12 42.46 27.18
C MET A 1 0.35 42.05 25.93
N ILE A 2 -0.17 42.99 25.12
CA ILE A 2 -0.99 42.69 23.93
C ILE A 2 -0.20 41.95 22.81
N ILE A 3 1.06 42.33 22.58
CA ILE A 3 1.92 41.68 21.57
C ILE A 3 2.19 40.21 21.93
N ALA A 4 2.36 39.89 23.21
CA ALA A 4 2.60 38.53 23.68
C ALA A 4 1.37 37.61 23.49
N VAL A 5 0.15 38.16 23.57
CA VAL A 5 -1.08 37.41 23.34
C VAL A 5 -1.25 37.09 21.85
N ILE A 6 -0.94 38.04 20.96
CA ILE A 6 -1.04 37.84 19.51
C ILE A 6 -0.06 36.76 19.02
N TYR A 7 1.18 36.76 19.53
CA TYR A 7 2.19 35.74 19.20
C TYR A 7 1.83 34.33 19.70
N LEU A 8 0.94 34.21 20.69
CA LEU A 8 0.55 32.93 21.28
C LEU A 8 -0.76 32.40 20.68
N VAL A 9 -1.67 33.29 20.28
CA VAL A 9 -2.98 32.95 19.72
C VAL A 9 -2.91 32.62 18.23
N LEU A 10 -2.10 33.34 17.43
CA LEU A 10 -1.95 33.08 15.99
C LEU A 10 -1.48 31.65 15.66
N PRO A 11 -0.40 31.11 16.28
CA PRO A 11 0.02 29.74 16.00
C PRO A 11 -0.99 28.70 16.52
N LEU A 12 -1.75 29.02 17.58
CA LEU A 12 -2.80 28.13 18.09
C LEU A 12 -3.99 28.05 17.14
N LEU A 13 -4.35 29.17 16.49
CA LEU A 13 -5.39 29.23 15.48
C LEU A 13 -4.98 28.51 14.20
N ASP A 14 -3.72 28.63 13.79
CA ASP A 14 -3.15 27.93 12.64
C ASP A 14 -3.09 26.41 12.85
N VAL A 15 -2.77 25.97 14.08
CA VAL A 15 -2.82 24.56 14.50
C VAL A 15 -4.26 24.04 14.55
N LEU A 16 -5.22 24.86 14.99
CA LEU A 16 -6.65 24.50 15.01
C LEU A 16 -7.23 24.39 13.59
N LEU A 17 -6.92 25.34 12.70
CA LEU A 17 -7.34 25.33 11.29
C LEU A 17 -6.68 24.16 10.54
N SER A 18 -5.39 23.91 10.76
CA SER A 18 -4.69 22.75 10.17
C SER A 18 -5.21 21.42 10.71
N ALA A 19 -5.58 21.35 12.00
CA ALA A 19 -6.18 20.16 12.59
C ALA A 19 -7.60 19.91 12.07
N GLU A 20 -8.37 20.96 11.82
CA GLU A 20 -9.72 20.89 11.25
C GLU A 20 -9.68 20.53 9.75
N GLU A 21 -8.72 21.06 8.99
CA GLU A 21 -8.48 20.69 7.59
C GLU A 21 -7.98 19.23 7.48
N SER A 22 -7.15 18.77 8.41
CA SER A 22 -6.72 17.36 8.52
C SER A 22 -7.86 16.41 8.94
N TYR A 23 -8.74 16.86 9.85
CA TYR A 23 -9.92 16.10 10.26
C TYR A 23 -10.99 16.05 9.16
N LEU A 24 -11.19 17.15 8.43
CA LEU A 24 -12.17 17.24 7.35
C LEU A 24 -11.69 16.47 6.10
N THR A 25 -10.42 16.54 5.73
CA THR A 25 -9.89 15.83 4.55
C THR A 25 -9.82 14.31 4.74
N SER A 26 -9.57 13.82 5.97
CA SER A 26 -9.56 12.38 6.27
C SER A 26 -10.95 11.80 6.58
N SER A 27 -11.88 12.62 7.09
CA SER A 27 -13.24 12.19 7.47
C SER A 27 -14.30 12.37 6.38
N ASN A 28 -14.08 13.24 5.38
CA ASN A 28 -15.08 13.53 4.32
C ASN A 28 -14.96 12.73 3.02
N ARG A 29 -14.08 11.72 2.89
CA ARG A 29 -14.22 10.78 1.76
C ARG A 29 -15.45 9.90 1.99
N LEU A 30 -16.53 10.20 1.26
CA LEU A 30 -17.74 9.39 1.27
C LEU A 30 -17.41 8.00 0.69
N ASP A 31 -17.77 6.97 1.45
CA ASP A 31 -17.75 5.61 0.92
C ASP A 31 -18.73 5.47 -0.25
N CYS A 32 -18.49 4.51 -1.13
CA CYS A 32 -19.34 4.32 -2.31
C CYS A 32 -20.81 4.05 -1.98
N VAL A 33 -21.13 3.53 -0.79
CA VAL A 33 -22.53 3.31 -0.40
C VAL A 33 -23.22 4.65 -0.14
N LYS A 34 -22.60 5.52 0.66
CA LYS A 34 -23.11 6.87 0.94
C LYS A 34 -23.13 7.76 -0.30
N ALA A 35 -22.08 7.72 -1.10
CA ALA A 35 -22.01 8.48 -2.35
C ALA A 35 -23.12 8.08 -3.32
N ASN A 36 -23.43 6.78 -3.39
CA ASN A 36 -24.53 6.27 -4.20
C ASN A 36 -25.90 6.68 -3.63
N GLU A 37 -26.08 6.65 -2.31
CA GLU A 37 -27.31 7.14 -1.67
C GLU A 37 -27.55 8.63 -1.95
N LEU A 38 -26.51 9.47 -1.98
CA LEU A 38 -26.62 10.88 -2.37
C LEU A 38 -26.95 11.04 -3.85
N CYS A 39 -26.23 10.34 -4.73
CA CYS A 39 -26.48 10.40 -6.18
C CYS A 39 -27.91 9.96 -6.53
N LEU A 40 -28.47 8.97 -5.81
CA LEU A 40 -29.85 8.51 -6.03
C LEU A 40 -30.91 9.54 -5.61
N LYS A 41 -30.59 10.45 -4.67
CA LYS A 41 -31.48 11.55 -4.26
C LYS A 41 -31.49 12.70 -5.25
N GLU A 42 -30.39 12.89 -6.00
CA GLU A 42 -30.27 13.93 -7.00
C GLU A 42 -30.76 13.44 -8.37
N PRO A 43 -31.83 14.02 -8.96
CA PRO A 43 -32.40 13.52 -10.21
C PRO A 43 -31.41 13.49 -11.38
N GLY A 44 -30.53 14.50 -11.46
CA GLY A 44 -29.48 14.60 -12.48
C GLY A 44 -28.48 13.44 -12.37
N CYS A 45 -27.88 13.26 -11.20
CA CYS A 45 -26.93 12.17 -10.95
C CYS A 45 -27.58 10.79 -11.12
N SER A 46 -28.77 10.57 -10.55
CA SER A 46 -29.49 9.29 -10.60
C SER A 46 -29.81 8.86 -12.03
N THR A 47 -30.24 9.80 -12.88
CA THR A 47 -30.55 9.53 -14.29
C THR A 47 -29.29 9.11 -15.05
N LYS A 48 -28.21 9.90 -14.95
CA LYS A 48 -26.93 9.59 -15.61
C LYS A 48 -26.32 8.29 -15.09
N TYR A 49 -26.47 8.00 -13.79
CA TYR A 49 -26.02 6.73 -13.21
C TYR A 49 -26.78 5.51 -13.77
N ARG A 50 -28.10 5.61 -13.96
CA ARG A 50 -28.89 4.54 -14.58
C ARG A 50 -28.55 4.34 -16.05
N THR A 51 -28.46 5.43 -16.82
CA THR A 51 -28.02 5.39 -18.22
C THR A 51 -26.68 4.69 -18.32
N MET A 52 -25.73 5.04 -17.44
CA MET A 52 -24.42 4.40 -17.43
C MET A 52 -24.45 2.91 -17.14
N ARG A 53 -25.26 2.46 -16.20
CA ARG A 53 -25.44 1.03 -15.95
C ARG A 53 -26.03 0.28 -17.14
N GLN A 54 -26.94 0.91 -17.89
CA GLN A 54 -27.51 0.33 -19.11
C GLN A 54 -26.47 0.22 -20.23
N CYS A 55 -25.65 1.25 -20.41
CA CYS A 55 -24.50 1.24 -21.32
C CYS A 55 -23.54 0.09 -21.05
N VAL A 56 -23.30 -0.18 -19.78
CA VAL A 56 -22.42 -1.27 -19.32
C VAL A 56 -23.03 -2.65 -19.58
N ALA A 57 -24.33 -2.83 -19.33
CA ALA A 57 -25.01 -4.11 -19.55
C ALA A 57 -25.21 -4.43 -21.04
N GLY A 58 -25.46 -3.41 -21.88
CA GLY A 58 -25.70 -3.54 -23.32
C GLY A 58 -24.45 -3.80 -24.17
N ARG A 59 -23.27 -3.92 -23.57
CA ARG A 59 -22.02 -4.28 -24.27
C ARG A 59 -21.75 -5.78 -24.31
N GLU A 60 -22.28 -6.55 -23.35
CA GLU A 60 -22.18 -8.02 -23.34
C GLU A 60 -23.22 -8.68 -24.24
N SER A 61 -24.42 -8.10 -24.32
CA SER A 61 -25.41 -8.46 -25.34
C SER A 61 -25.20 -7.56 -26.55
N ASN A 62 -24.81 -8.09 -27.71
CA ASN A 62 -24.83 -7.35 -28.97
C ASN A 62 -26.18 -6.63 -29.14
N PHE A 63 -26.26 -5.37 -28.73
CA PHE A 63 -27.38 -4.50 -29.03
C PHE A 63 -27.23 -4.12 -30.50
N SER A 64 -27.58 -5.10 -31.35
CA SER A 64 -28.22 -4.96 -32.64
C SER A 64 -27.99 -3.59 -33.28
N MET A 65 -26.90 -3.46 -34.04
CA MET A 65 -26.80 -2.96 -35.42
C MET A 65 -27.64 -1.75 -35.91
N VAL A 66 -28.33 -0.99 -35.05
CA VAL A 66 -29.28 0.07 -35.47
C VAL A 66 -29.16 1.39 -34.69
N THR A 67 -28.37 1.50 -33.60
CA THR A 67 -28.13 2.80 -32.93
C THR A 67 -26.66 2.96 -32.53
N GLY A 68 -25.76 2.95 -33.51
CA GLY A 68 -24.31 2.73 -33.32
C GLY A 68 -23.44 3.92 -32.89
N VAL A 69 -23.96 5.15 -32.88
CA VAL A 69 -23.16 6.36 -32.55
C VAL A 69 -23.82 7.19 -31.45
N GLU A 70 -25.10 7.50 -31.58
CA GLU A 70 -25.84 8.33 -30.61
C GLU A 70 -25.92 7.69 -29.22
N ALA A 71 -26.20 6.38 -29.14
CA ALA A 71 -26.21 5.67 -27.87
C ALA A 71 -24.82 5.61 -27.22
N LYS A 72 -23.75 5.52 -28.03
CA LYS A 72 -22.36 5.53 -27.54
C LYS A 72 -21.98 6.91 -27.00
N ASP A 73 -22.43 7.98 -27.65
CA ASP A 73 -22.24 9.36 -27.20
C ASP A 73 -23.05 9.65 -25.92
N GLU A 74 -24.29 9.15 -25.80
CA GLU A 74 -25.07 9.24 -24.56
C GLU A 74 -24.37 8.56 -23.38
N CYS A 75 -23.78 7.39 -23.62
CA CYS A 75 -22.96 6.69 -22.61
C CYS A 75 -21.75 7.54 -22.20
N ARG A 76 -21.01 8.09 -23.17
CA ARG A 76 -19.85 8.94 -22.87
C ARG A 76 -20.25 10.17 -22.07
N LEU A 77 -21.32 10.86 -22.46
CA LEU A 77 -21.85 12.02 -21.74
C LEU A 77 -22.32 11.66 -20.32
N ALA A 78 -22.91 10.48 -20.13
CA ALA A 78 -23.27 9.99 -18.80
C ALA A 78 -22.04 9.70 -17.93
N LEU A 79 -20.94 9.16 -18.48
CA LEU A 79 -19.68 9.01 -17.75
C LEU A 79 -19.10 10.37 -17.35
N ASP A 80 -19.07 11.32 -18.28
CA ASP A 80 -18.46 12.63 -18.03
C ASP A 80 -19.23 13.41 -16.94
N ALA A 81 -20.56 13.31 -16.91
CA ALA A 81 -21.37 13.85 -15.81
C ALA A 81 -21.09 13.13 -14.48
N LEU A 82 -20.92 11.80 -14.49
CA LEU A 82 -20.60 11.04 -13.28
C LEU A 82 -19.21 11.38 -12.73
N LYS A 83 -18.21 11.69 -13.57
CA LYS A 83 -16.86 12.10 -13.14
C LYS A 83 -16.87 13.31 -12.20
N GLN A 84 -17.84 14.22 -12.38
CA GLN A 84 -18.02 15.40 -11.54
C GLN A 84 -18.74 15.08 -10.23
N SER A 85 -19.37 13.91 -10.11
CA SER A 85 -20.08 13.49 -8.91
C SER A 85 -19.13 12.89 -7.85
N PRO A 86 -19.49 12.97 -6.56
CA PRO A 86 -18.73 12.30 -5.49
C PRO A 86 -18.73 10.77 -5.61
N LEU A 87 -19.61 10.21 -6.45
CA LEU A 87 -19.72 8.78 -6.70
C LEU A 87 -18.56 8.23 -7.54
N TYR A 88 -17.96 9.04 -8.42
CA TYR A 88 -16.85 8.57 -9.26
C TYR A 88 -15.60 8.29 -8.43
N ASN A 89 -15.15 9.24 -7.60
CA ASN A 89 -13.94 9.09 -6.79
C ASN A 89 -14.16 8.35 -5.45
N CYS A 90 -15.31 7.72 -5.27
CA CYS A 90 -15.60 6.99 -4.05
C CYS A 90 -14.61 5.83 -3.87
N ARG A 91 -14.36 5.46 -2.62
CA ARG A 91 -13.54 4.30 -2.25
C ARG A 91 -14.23 3.50 -1.16
N CYS A 92 -13.80 2.26 -1.00
CA CYS A 92 -14.31 1.36 0.02
C CYS A 92 -13.30 1.18 1.15
N LYS A 93 -13.79 0.79 2.33
CA LYS A 93 -12.96 0.47 3.49
C LYS A 93 -12.98 -1.03 3.74
N ARG A 94 -11.81 -1.62 4.00
CA ARG A 94 -11.71 -3.04 4.35
C ARG A 94 -12.47 -3.34 5.64
N GLY A 95 -13.19 -4.47 5.67
CA GLY A 95 -13.91 -4.92 6.87
C GLY A 95 -15.13 -4.07 7.26
N MET A 96 -15.59 -3.16 6.40
CA MET A 96 -16.80 -2.36 6.60
C MET A 96 -18.07 -3.23 6.53
N LYS A 97 -19.13 -2.86 7.28
CA LYS A 97 -20.36 -3.68 7.38
C LYS A 97 -21.01 -4.00 6.02
N LYS A 98 -21.02 -3.03 5.09
CA LYS A 98 -21.61 -3.14 3.75
C LYS A 98 -20.55 -3.28 2.64
N GLU A 99 -19.40 -3.90 2.93
CA GLU A 99 -18.26 -4.00 2.00
C GLU A 99 -18.65 -4.53 0.63
N LYS A 100 -19.32 -5.69 0.57
CA LYS A 100 -19.78 -6.29 -0.69
C LYS A 100 -20.64 -5.32 -1.52
N ASN A 101 -21.48 -4.52 -0.85
CA ASN A 101 -22.33 -3.54 -1.54
C ASN A 101 -21.50 -2.35 -2.05
N CYS A 102 -20.56 -1.85 -1.23
CA CYS A 102 -19.64 -0.79 -1.62
C CYS A 102 -18.85 -1.18 -2.90
N LEU A 103 -18.27 -2.38 -2.92
CA LEU A 103 -17.52 -2.89 -4.06
C LEU A 103 -18.40 -3.08 -5.30
N ARG A 104 -19.64 -3.56 -5.13
CA ARG A 104 -20.59 -3.66 -6.23
C ARG A 104 -20.89 -2.29 -6.86
N VAL A 105 -21.02 -1.24 -6.05
CA VAL A 105 -21.21 0.12 -6.55
C VAL A 105 -19.98 0.59 -7.32
N TYR A 106 -18.79 0.43 -6.74
CA TYR A 106 -17.52 0.81 -7.37
C TYR A 106 -17.32 0.11 -8.72
N TRP A 107 -17.38 -1.22 -8.74
CA TRP A 107 -17.19 -1.99 -9.98
C TRP A 107 -18.29 -1.71 -11.00
N GLY A 108 -19.50 -1.38 -10.56
CA GLY A 108 -20.56 -0.93 -11.47
C GLY A 108 -20.21 0.33 -12.26
N ILE A 109 -19.23 1.12 -11.83
CA ILE A 109 -18.73 2.32 -12.52
C ILE A 109 -17.46 1.99 -13.31
N TYR A 110 -16.54 1.23 -12.71
CA TYR A 110 -15.19 1.03 -13.24
C TYR A 110 -14.98 -0.20 -14.13
N GLN A 111 -15.94 -1.13 -14.22
CA GLN A 111 -15.80 -2.42 -14.93
C GLN A 111 -15.43 -2.30 -16.42
N HIS A 112 -15.62 -1.14 -17.08
CA HIS A 112 -15.37 -0.96 -18.52
C HIS A 112 -14.49 0.24 -18.90
N LEU A 113 -13.94 0.98 -17.93
CA LEU A 113 -12.89 1.98 -18.21
C LEU A 113 -11.52 1.34 -18.49
N GLN A 114 -11.40 0.03 -18.30
CA GLN A 114 -10.15 -0.72 -18.42
C GLN A 114 -10.19 -1.60 -19.68
N GLY A 115 -9.30 -1.33 -20.61
CA GLY A 115 -8.94 -2.27 -21.67
C GLY A 115 -7.76 -3.10 -21.18
N ASN A 116 -7.87 -4.44 -21.23
CA ASN A 116 -6.84 -5.50 -21.09
C ASN A 116 -5.66 -5.34 -20.11
N ASP A 117 -5.61 -4.33 -19.27
CA ASP A 117 -4.45 -4.06 -18.43
C ASP A 117 -4.48 -4.95 -17.19
N LEU A 118 -3.33 -5.54 -16.89
CA LEU A 118 -3.15 -6.53 -15.81
C LEU A 118 -3.39 -5.90 -14.42
N LEU A 119 -3.42 -4.56 -14.34
CA LEU A 119 -3.52 -3.78 -13.12
C LEU A 119 -4.85 -3.03 -13.05
N GLU A 120 -5.85 -3.67 -12.43
CA GLU A 120 -7.09 -2.99 -12.06
C GLU A 120 -6.81 -2.00 -10.91
N ASP A 121 -7.20 -0.72 -11.03
CA ASP A 121 -7.09 0.25 -9.93
C ASP A 121 -7.83 -0.25 -8.67
N SER A 122 -7.19 -0.07 -7.51
CA SER A 122 -7.70 -0.56 -6.24
C SER A 122 -8.97 0.24 -5.81
N PRO A 123 -10.07 -0.46 -5.47
CA PRO A 123 -11.28 0.18 -4.96
C PRO A 123 -11.18 0.61 -3.50
N TYR A 124 -10.16 0.16 -2.79
CA TYR A 124 -10.02 0.43 -1.36
C TYR A 124 -9.23 1.71 -1.11
N GLU A 125 -9.50 2.35 0.03
CA GLU A 125 -8.69 3.47 0.48
C GLU A 125 -7.27 3.01 0.85
N PRO A 126 -6.23 3.76 0.46
CA PRO A 126 -4.88 3.57 0.98
C PRO A 126 -4.88 3.65 2.51
N VAL A 127 -4.00 2.91 3.17
CA VAL A 127 -4.03 2.87 4.62
C VAL A 127 -3.47 4.15 5.21
N ASN A 128 -4.09 4.61 6.29
CA ASN A 128 -3.53 5.68 7.10
C ASN A 128 -2.23 5.19 7.78
N SER A 129 -1.35 6.13 8.12
CA SER A 129 -0.05 5.98 8.80
C SER A 129 -0.03 5.16 10.12
N ARG A 130 -1.18 4.67 10.61
CA ARG A 130 -1.26 3.82 11.82
C ARG A 130 -0.86 2.36 11.60
N LEU A 131 -0.88 1.86 10.36
CA LEU A 131 -0.39 0.50 10.08
C LEU A 131 1.14 0.45 9.99
N SER A 132 1.81 1.52 9.57
CA SER A 132 3.28 1.64 9.63
C SER A 132 3.79 1.61 11.08
N ASP A 133 3.02 2.17 12.03
CA ASP A 133 3.36 2.08 13.47
C ASP A 133 3.42 0.63 13.99
N ILE A 134 2.81 -0.34 13.29
CA ILE A 134 2.85 -1.75 13.70
C ILE A 134 4.24 -2.35 13.52
N PHE A 135 5.03 -1.89 12.55
CA PHE A 135 6.42 -2.32 12.40
C PHE A 135 7.25 -1.97 13.65
N ARG A 136 6.91 -0.88 14.35
CA ARG A 136 7.55 -0.49 15.62
C ARG A 136 7.11 -1.34 16.81
N LEU A 137 5.94 -1.98 16.72
CA LEU A 137 5.40 -2.87 17.76
C LEU A 137 5.77 -4.35 17.56
N ALA A 138 6.13 -4.75 16.34
CA ALA A 138 6.61 -6.09 16.05
C ALA A 138 7.84 -6.52 16.89
N PRO A 139 8.86 -5.66 17.14
CA PRO A 139 9.96 -6.00 18.04
C PRO A 139 9.55 -6.11 19.51
N ILE A 140 8.40 -5.57 19.95
CA ILE A 140 7.95 -5.71 21.34
C ILE A 140 7.55 -7.16 21.64
N TYR A 141 7.13 -7.94 20.64
CA TYR A 141 6.96 -9.40 20.79
C TYR A 141 8.29 -10.17 20.80
N SER A 142 9.37 -9.54 20.35
CA SER A 142 10.76 -10.02 20.42
C SER A 142 11.52 -9.44 21.63
N GLY A 143 10.87 -8.56 22.40
CA GLY A 143 11.47 -7.69 23.41
C GLY A 143 11.16 -8.14 24.83
N GLU A 144 11.52 -9.38 25.17
CA GLU A 144 11.89 -9.72 26.54
C GLU A 144 13.29 -10.35 26.46
N PRO A 145 14.32 -9.75 27.08
CA PRO A 145 15.73 -10.14 26.88
C PRO A 145 16.08 -11.55 27.40
N ALA A 146 15.09 -12.36 27.78
CA ALA A 146 15.25 -13.71 28.29
C ALA A 146 15.16 -14.83 27.23
N LEU A 147 14.79 -14.57 25.97
CA LEU A 147 14.40 -15.66 25.05
C LEU A 147 14.96 -15.58 23.63
N ALA A 148 16.29 -15.47 23.48
CA ALA A 148 16.98 -15.75 22.22
C ALA A 148 16.87 -17.24 21.75
N LYS A 149 16.03 -18.06 22.39
CA LYS A 149 15.84 -19.50 22.13
C LYS A 149 14.38 -19.90 21.83
N GLU A 150 13.39 -19.00 21.92
CA GLU A 150 11.99 -19.37 21.64
C GLU A 150 11.53 -18.91 20.24
N ASN A 151 10.71 -19.75 19.61
CA ASN A 151 10.15 -19.53 18.28
C ASN A 151 9.15 -18.35 18.26
N ASN A 152 9.44 -17.30 17.49
CA ASN A 152 8.61 -16.09 17.38
C ASN A 152 7.13 -16.38 17.05
N CYS A 153 6.85 -17.38 16.22
CA CYS A 153 5.48 -17.78 15.91
C CYS A 153 4.70 -18.34 17.11
N LEU A 154 5.38 -18.99 18.07
CA LEU A 154 4.75 -19.42 19.32
C LEU A 154 4.50 -18.21 20.23
N ASN A 155 5.44 -17.28 20.33
CA ASN A 155 5.28 -16.05 21.12
C ASN A 155 4.09 -15.23 20.61
N ALA A 156 3.96 -15.07 19.29
CA ALA A 156 2.79 -14.45 18.69
C ALA A 156 1.49 -15.20 19.00
N ALA A 157 1.51 -16.54 18.98
CA ALA A 157 0.37 -17.35 19.35
C ALA A 157 0.00 -17.23 20.84
N LYS A 158 0.99 -17.15 21.75
CA LYS A 158 0.82 -16.89 23.18
C LYS A 158 0.19 -15.51 23.38
N ALA A 159 0.73 -14.47 22.73
CA ALA A 159 0.21 -13.11 22.80
C ALA A 159 -1.24 -12.97 22.31
N CYS A 160 -1.59 -13.67 21.21
CA CYS A 160 -2.99 -13.71 20.76
C CYS A 160 -3.91 -14.38 21.79
N ASN A 161 -3.44 -15.43 22.47
CA ASN A 161 -4.23 -16.13 23.49
C ASN A 161 -4.45 -15.31 24.78
N LEU A 162 -3.57 -14.34 25.05
CA LEU A 162 -3.73 -13.38 26.16
C LEU A 162 -4.68 -12.22 25.81
N ASN A 163 -4.97 -11.99 24.53
CA ASN A 163 -5.91 -10.96 24.09
C ASN A 163 -7.29 -11.56 23.80
N ASP A 164 -8.33 -11.14 24.54
CA ASP A 164 -9.67 -11.72 24.42
C ASP A 164 -10.26 -11.62 23.01
N THR A 165 -10.04 -10.49 22.32
CA THR A 165 -10.51 -10.31 20.94
C THR A 165 -9.81 -11.29 20.00
N CYS A 166 -8.48 -11.38 20.05
CA CYS A 166 -7.71 -12.29 19.20
C CYS A 166 -8.06 -13.76 19.50
N LYS A 167 -8.06 -14.16 20.79
CA LYS A 167 -8.45 -15.50 21.24
C LYS A 167 -9.85 -15.90 20.76
N LYS A 168 -10.83 -14.99 20.86
CA LYS A 168 -12.20 -15.21 20.42
C LYS A 168 -12.28 -15.46 18.92
N TYR A 169 -11.74 -14.55 18.10
CA TYR A 169 -11.79 -14.72 16.64
C TYR A 169 -10.91 -15.88 16.15
N ARG A 170 -9.80 -16.17 16.85
CA ARG A 170 -8.94 -17.33 16.57
C ARG A 170 -9.71 -18.64 16.73
N SER A 171 -10.37 -18.79 17.87
CA SER A 171 -11.21 -19.98 18.13
C SER A 171 -12.38 -20.06 17.14
N ALA A 172 -12.97 -18.91 16.77
CA ALA A 172 -14.09 -18.83 15.85
C ALA A 172 -13.75 -19.27 14.41
N TYR A 173 -12.52 -19.05 13.93
CA TYR A 173 -12.10 -19.59 12.63
C TYR A 173 -11.58 -21.02 12.72
N ILE A 174 -10.87 -21.39 13.79
CA ILE A 174 -10.35 -22.76 13.93
C ILE A 174 -11.49 -23.79 13.96
N SER A 175 -12.56 -23.52 14.73
CA SER A 175 -13.70 -24.44 14.88
C SER A 175 -14.29 -24.95 13.55
N PRO A 176 -14.75 -24.09 12.61
CA PRO A 176 -15.27 -24.56 11.31
C PRO A 176 -14.20 -25.08 10.34
N CYS A 177 -12.93 -24.74 10.55
CA CYS A 177 -11.83 -25.23 9.71
C CYS A 177 -11.32 -26.62 10.13
N THR A 178 -11.58 -27.06 11.37
CA THR A 178 -11.18 -28.39 11.88
C THR A 178 -12.35 -29.33 12.12
N SER A 179 -13.59 -28.82 12.15
CA SER A 179 -14.79 -29.65 12.25
C SER A 179 -14.98 -30.47 10.96
N ARG A 180 -14.80 -31.79 11.04
CA ARG A 180 -15.15 -32.71 9.95
C ARG A 180 -16.64 -32.66 9.67
N VAL A 181 -17.00 -32.58 8.38
CA VAL A 181 -18.40 -32.51 7.92
C VAL A 181 -18.90 -33.88 7.49
N SER A 182 -18.05 -34.67 6.81
CA SER A 182 -18.35 -36.04 6.42
C SER A 182 -17.06 -36.87 6.29
N THR A 183 -17.18 -38.15 5.92
CA THR A 183 -16.03 -38.99 5.58
C THR A 183 -15.31 -38.53 4.31
N ALA A 184 -16.01 -37.85 3.39
CA ALA A 184 -15.46 -37.34 2.13
C ALA A 184 -15.04 -35.85 2.20
N GLU A 185 -15.65 -35.06 3.09
CA GLU A 185 -15.37 -33.63 3.26
C GLU A 185 -14.67 -33.34 4.59
N VAL A 186 -13.41 -32.93 4.48
CA VAL A 186 -12.53 -32.63 5.63
C VAL A 186 -13.07 -31.48 6.48
N CYS A 187 -13.74 -30.49 5.88
CA CYS A 187 -14.28 -29.32 6.58
C CYS A 187 -15.30 -28.54 5.73
N ASN A 188 -16.02 -27.60 6.35
CA ASN A 188 -16.85 -26.63 5.61
C ASN A 188 -16.01 -25.42 5.17
N LYS A 189 -15.37 -25.52 3.98
CA LYS A 189 -14.47 -24.49 3.43
C LYS A 189 -15.11 -23.09 3.38
N ARG A 190 -16.40 -22.99 3.04
CA ARG A 190 -17.14 -21.71 2.99
C ARG A 190 -17.25 -21.04 4.38
N LYS A 191 -17.58 -21.80 5.43
CA LYS A 191 -17.62 -21.28 6.81
C LYS A 191 -16.23 -20.92 7.31
N CYS A 192 -15.23 -21.77 7.05
CA CYS A 192 -13.83 -21.55 7.37
C CYS A 192 -13.30 -20.23 6.75
N HIS A 193 -13.46 -20.05 5.44
CA HIS A 193 -13.08 -18.83 4.71
C HIS A 193 -13.78 -17.58 5.23
N LYS A 194 -15.09 -17.66 5.54
CA LYS A 194 -15.82 -16.53 6.12
C LYS A 194 -15.25 -16.12 7.48
N ALA A 195 -14.95 -17.09 8.33
CA ALA A 195 -14.39 -16.85 9.65
C ALA A 195 -12.94 -16.32 9.59
N LEU A 196 -12.12 -16.83 8.66
CA LEU A 196 -10.77 -16.31 8.40
C LEU A 196 -10.79 -14.84 7.98
N ARG A 197 -11.68 -14.45 7.05
CA ARG A 197 -11.84 -13.03 6.68
C ARG A 197 -12.21 -12.17 7.89
N GLN A 198 -13.12 -12.64 8.73
CA GLN A 198 -13.49 -11.94 9.96
C GLN A 198 -12.32 -11.80 10.95
N PHE A 199 -11.48 -12.82 11.07
CA PHE A 199 -10.27 -12.76 11.89
C PHE A 199 -9.33 -11.65 11.41
N PHE A 200 -8.94 -11.65 10.14
CA PHE A 200 -8.00 -10.66 9.60
C PHE A 200 -8.59 -9.25 9.47
N ASP A 201 -9.91 -9.11 9.36
CA ASP A 201 -10.56 -7.79 9.30
C ASP A 201 -10.89 -7.19 10.70
N LYS A 202 -10.98 -8.01 11.76
CA LYS A 202 -11.38 -7.53 13.12
C LYS A 202 -10.29 -7.62 14.18
N VAL A 203 -9.34 -8.53 14.04
CA VAL A 203 -8.24 -8.65 15.00
C VAL A 203 -7.19 -7.57 14.72
N PRO A 204 -6.72 -6.83 15.74
CA PRO A 204 -5.65 -5.85 15.56
C PRO A 204 -4.43 -6.47 14.89
N ALA A 205 -3.88 -5.78 13.88
CA ALA A 205 -2.78 -6.28 13.07
C ALA A 205 -1.54 -6.66 13.91
N LYS A 206 -1.30 -6.00 15.05
CA LYS A 206 -0.25 -6.42 16.02
C LYS A 206 -0.29 -7.90 16.40
N HIS A 207 -1.48 -8.50 16.51
CA HIS A 207 -1.63 -9.92 16.86
C HIS A 207 -1.75 -10.82 15.62
N SER A 208 -2.57 -10.43 14.65
CA SER A 208 -2.80 -11.26 13.46
C SER A 208 -1.57 -11.35 12.57
N TYR A 209 -0.83 -10.24 12.39
CA TYR A 209 0.40 -10.24 11.59
C TYR A 209 1.56 -10.92 12.32
N GLY A 210 1.63 -10.79 13.65
CA GLY A 210 2.57 -11.55 14.47
C GLY A 210 2.48 -13.07 14.22
N MET A 211 1.26 -13.60 14.11
CA MET A 211 1.06 -15.03 13.82
C MET A 211 1.30 -15.41 12.35
N LEU A 212 1.02 -14.51 11.41
CA LEU A 212 1.08 -14.79 9.98
C LEU A 212 2.49 -14.57 9.39
N PHE A 213 3.22 -13.56 9.87
CA PHE A 213 4.49 -13.08 9.33
C PHE A 213 5.67 -13.21 10.31
N CYS A 214 5.53 -14.01 11.36
CA CYS A 214 6.63 -14.29 12.28
C CYS A 214 7.91 -14.77 11.55
N SER A 215 9.05 -14.17 11.91
CA SER A 215 10.37 -14.65 11.46
C SER A 215 10.74 -15.96 12.14
N CYS A 216 11.43 -16.84 11.42
CA CYS A 216 11.91 -18.11 11.95
C CYS A 216 13.43 -18.19 11.83
N PRO A 217 14.17 -18.31 12.94
CA PRO A 217 15.63 -18.41 12.92
C PRO A 217 16.08 -19.77 12.35
N LEU A 218 17.33 -19.82 11.89
CA LEU A 218 17.93 -20.99 11.22
C LEU A 218 17.97 -22.25 12.12
N GLY A 219 18.09 -22.10 13.45
CA GLY A 219 18.16 -23.23 14.39
C GLY A 219 16.85 -24.03 14.57
N ASP A 220 15.68 -23.38 14.44
CA ASP A 220 14.34 -23.98 14.62
C ASP A 220 13.47 -23.84 13.37
N GLN A 221 14.11 -23.66 12.21
CA GLN A 221 13.44 -23.21 10.98
C GLN A 221 12.27 -24.11 10.58
N MET A 222 12.40 -25.44 10.73
CA MET A 222 11.37 -26.38 10.31
C MET A 222 10.09 -26.28 11.16
N ALA A 223 10.20 -26.36 12.49
CA ALA A 223 9.05 -26.33 13.39
C ALA A 223 8.38 -24.95 13.41
N CYS A 224 9.18 -23.88 13.39
CA CYS A 224 8.68 -22.52 13.33
C CYS A 224 7.99 -22.24 11.97
N SER A 225 8.59 -22.62 10.85
CA SER A 225 8.02 -22.40 9.51
C SER A 225 6.74 -23.21 9.32
N GLU A 226 6.67 -24.45 9.82
CA GLU A 226 5.42 -25.23 9.79
C GLU A 226 4.35 -24.60 10.69
N ARG A 227 4.69 -24.07 11.87
CA ARG A 227 3.71 -23.31 12.68
C ARG A 227 3.16 -22.11 11.92
N ARG A 228 4.03 -21.36 11.22
CA ARG A 228 3.64 -20.23 10.38
C ARG A 228 2.72 -20.65 9.23
N ARG A 229 3.04 -21.75 8.53
CA ARG A 229 2.22 -22.31 7.45
C ARG A 229 0.86 -22.82 7.93
N GLN A 230 0.81 -23.34 9.16
CA GLN A 230 -0.41 -23.86 9.80
C GLN A 230 -1.35 -22.77 10.34
N THR A 231 -0.94 -21.50 10.36
CA THR A 231 -1.73 -20.37 10.91
C THR A 231 -3.15 -20.31 10.35
N ILE A 232 -3.33 -20.62 9.05
CA ILE A 232 -4.63 -20.58 8.35
C ILE A 232 -5.31 -21.94 8.20
N VAL A 233 -4.78 -23.01 8.81
CA VAL A 233 -5.29 -24.38 8.68
C VAL A 233 -5.35 -24.84 7.21
N PRO A 234 -4.19 -25.03 6.55
CA PRO A 234 -4.12 -25.25 5.11
C PRO A 234 -4.87 -26.48 4.62
N ALA A 235 -4.95 -27.55 5.42
CA ALA A 235 -5.70 -28.77 5.08
C ALA A 235 -7.20 -28.54 4.78
N CYS A 236 -7.74 -27.39 5.18
CA CYS A 236 -9.11 -26.99 4.92
C CYS A 236 -9.20 -25.73 4.03
N SER A 237 -8.44 -24.68 4.38
CA SER A 237 -8.60 -23.36 3.78
C SER A 237 -7.81 -23.17 2.48
N TYR A 238 -6.77 -23.96 2.26
CA TYR A 238 -5.81 -23.79 1.16
C TYR A 238 -5.84 -24.98 0.21
N GLU A 239 -5.59 -26.18 0.74
CA GLU A 239 -5.50 -27.42 -0.02
C GLU A 239 -6.88 -27.83 -0.57
N ASP A 240 -6.86 -28.52 -1.71
CA ASP A 240 -8.00 -29.13 -2.36
C ASP A 240 -7.57 -30.44 -3.04
N LYS A 241 -8.53 -31.23 -3.55
CA LYS A 241 -8.22 -32.52 -4.18
C LYS A 241 -7.34 -32.39 -5.43
N GLU A 242 -7.59 -31.35 -6.21
CA GLU A 242 -6.91 -31.08 -7.47
C GLU A 242 -6.47 -29.63 -7.52
N LYS A 243 -5.27 -29.39 -8.10
CA LYS A 243 -4.78 -28.04 -8.35
C LYS A 243 -5.34 -27.54 -9.68
N PRO A 244 -6.18 -26.49 -9.70
CA PRO A 244 -6.63 -25.89 -10.95
C PRO A 244 -5.51 -25.07 -11.60
N ASN A 245 -5.69 -24.75 -12.87
CA ASN A 245 -4.87 -23.76 -13.55
C ASN A 245 -5.03 -22.38 -12.89
N CYS A 246 -3.92 -21.64 -12.69
CA CYS A 246 -3.95 -20.33 -12.02
C CYS A 246 -4.79 -19.29 -12.76
N LEU A 247 -4.84 -19.30 -14.09
CA LEU A 247 -5.67 -18.37 -14.88
C LEU A 247 -7.16 -18.68 -14.69
N THR A 248 -7.54 -19.96 -14.60
CA THR A 248 -8.92 -20.35 -14.25
C THR A 248 -9.29 -19.90 -12.84
N LEU A 249 -8.38 -20.04 -11.88
CA LEU A 249 -8.59 -19.56 -10.51
C LEU A 249 -8.69 -18.03 -10.46
N GLN A 250 -7.89 -17.32 -11.26
CA GLN A 250 -7.94 -15.87 -11.39
C GLN A 250 -9.28 -15.42 -12.00
N ALA A 251 -9.76 -16.09 -13.05
CA ALA A 251 -11.07 -15.83 -13.64
C ALA A 251 -12.20 -16.04 -12.61
N SER A 252 -12.14 -17.14 -11.83
CA SER A 252 -13.08 -17.39 -10.73
C SER A 252 -13.06 -16.26 -9.68
N CYS A 253 -11.87 -15.79 -9.30
CA CYS A 253 -11.70 -14.67 -8.38
C CYS A 253 -12.33 -13.37 -8.91
N LYS A 254 -12.14 -13.06 -10.21
CA LYS A 254 -12.69 -11.87 -10.87
C LYS A 254 -14.22 -11.81 -10.84
N THR A 255 -14.91 -12.96 -10.81
CA THR A 255 -16.39 -12.98 -10.67
C THR A 255 -16.88 -12.55 -9.29
N ASN A 256 -16.04 -12.65 -8.25
CA ASN A 256 -16.40 -12.31 -6.88
C ASN A 256 -15.86 -10.92 -6.54
N TYR A 257 -16.74 -9.95 -6.32
CA TYR A 257 -16.35 -8.58 -6.00
C TYR A 257 -15.34 -8.46 -4.85
N ILE A 258 -15.43 -9.30 -3.80
CA ILE A 258 -14.44 -9.26 -2.71
C ILE A 258 -13.09 -9.77 -3.21
N CYS A 259 -13.07 -10.93 -3.87
CA CYS A 259 -11.79 -11.52 -4.33
C CYS A 259 -11.12 -10.62 -5.38
N ARG A 260 -11.88 -10.17 -6.39
CA ARG A 260 -11.42 -9.23 -7.42
C ARG A 260 -10.75 -8.00 -6.81
N SER A 261 -11.43 -7.34 -5.88
CA SER A 261 -10.90 -6.15 -5.22
C SER A 261 -9.65 -6.42 -4.39
N ARG A 262 -9.62 -7.51 -3.62
CA ARG A 262 -8.44 -7.86 -2.80
C ARG A 262 -7.25 -8.29 -3.66
N LEU A 263 -7.49 -8.87 -4.84
CA LEU A 263 -6.46 -9.21 -5.82
C LEU A 263 -5.90 -7.97 -6.51
N ALA A 264 -6.76 -7.02 -6.89
CA ALA A 264 -6.34 -5.72 -7.39
C ALA A 264 -5.44 -4.99 -6.38
N ASP A 265 -5.86 -4.91 -5.10
CA ASP A 265 -5.05 -4.32 -4.02
C ASP A 265 -3.65 -4.95 -3.93
N PHE A 266 -3.58 -6.28 -4.03
CA PHE A 266 -2.32 -7.00 -3.94
C PHE A 266 -1.38 -6.65 -5.09
N PHE A 267 -1.88 -6.61 -6.33
CA PHE A 267 -1.06 -6.18 -7.46
C PHE A 267 -0.62 -4.73 -7.35
N THR A 268 -1.50 -3.82 -6.92
CA THR A 268 -1.17 -2.40 -6.80
C THR A 268 -0.16 -2.10 -5.68
N ASN A 269 -0.27 -2.77 -4.53
CA ASN A 269 0.50 -2.40 -3.33
C ASN A 269 1.77 -3.25 -3.14
N CYS A 270 1.83 -4.46 -3.71
CA CYS A 270 3.01 -5.31 -3.67
C CYS A 270 3.79 -5.31 -4.99
N GLN A 271 3.57 -4.32 -5.86
CA GLN A 271 4.29 -4.23 -7.13
C GLN A 271 5.81 -4.08 -6.86
N PRO A 272 6.64 -5.02 -7.37
CA PRO A 272 8.08 -4.93 -7.18
C PRO A 272 8.67 -3.83 -8.07
N GLU A 273 9.63 -3.08 -7.52
CA GLU A 273 10.40 -2.06 -8.25
C GLU A 273 11.89 -2.26 -7.93
N PRO A 274 12.68 -2.86 -8.85
CA PRO A 274 14.08 -3.19 -8.61
C PRO A 274 14.97 -1.98 -8.31
N ARG A 275 14.56 -0.78 -8.73
CA ARG A 275 15.31 0.47 -8.49
C ARG A 275 15.02 1.09 -7.13
N SER A 276 13.94 0.70 -6.45
CA SER A 276 13.63 1.17 -5.10
C SER A 276 14.48 0.41 -4.08
N LEU A 277 14.97 1.12 -3.06
CA LEU A 277 15.68 0.52 -1.92
C LEU A 277 14.81 -0.46 -1.14
N SER A 278 13.50 -0.18 -1.05
CA SER A 278 12.54 -1.06 -0.40
C SER A 278 12.21 -2.30 -1.26
N GLY A 279 12.49 -2.23 -2.56
CA GLY A 279 12.03 -3.20 -3.57
C GLY A 279 10.54 -3.09 -3.91
N CYS A 280 9.81 -2.12 -3.36
CA CYS A 280 8.39 -1.84 -3.61
C CYS A 280 8.20 -0.52 -4.37
N LEU A 281 7.27 -0.48 -5.32
CA LEU A 281 6.97 0.75 -6.09
C LEU A 281 6.50 1.92 -5.22
N LYS A 282 5.63 1.66 -4.23
CA LYS A 282 5.08 2.69 -3.33
C LYS A 282 5.87 2.87 -2.04
N GLU A 283 6.95 2.11 -1.86
CA GLU A 283 7.81 2.13 -0.66
C GLU A 283 7.05 1.95 0.67
N ASN A 284 5.94 1.19 0.67
CA ASN A 284 5.09 0.97 1.84
C ASN A 284 4.86 -0.52 2.10
N TYR A 285 5.62 -1.09 3.04
CA TYR A 285 5.46 -2.49 3.43
C TYR A 285 4.11 -2.78 4.11
N ALA A 286 3.53 -1.82 4.86
CA ALA A 286 2.25 -2.02 5.54
C ALA A 286 1.11 -2.27 4.54
N ASP A 287 1.06 -1.48 3.47
CA ASP A 287 0.07 -1.63 2.40
C ASP A 287 0.20 -2.99 1.70
N CYS A 288 1.43 -3.43 1.43
CA CYS A 288 1.64 -4.74 0.82
C CYS A 288 1.20 -5.89 1.75
N LEU A 289 1.60 -5.89 3.03
CA LEU A 289 1.19 -6.92 4.01
C LEU A 289 -0.32 -6.94 4.25
N LEU A 290 -0.95 -5.77 4.26
CA LEU A 290 -2.40 -5.66 4.32
C LEU A 290 -3.04 -6.28 3.08
N SER A 291 -2.56 -5.96 1.90
CA SER A 291 -3.12 -6.48 0.65
C SER A 291 -2.97 -8.00 0.57
N TYR A 292 -1.80 -8.54 0.92
CA TYR A 292 -1.56 -9.98 1.02
C TYR A 292 -2.49 -10.67 2.02
N SER A 293 -2.57 -10.18 3.27
CA SER A 293 -3.44 -10.77 4.29
C SER A 293 -4.93 -10.64 3.93
N GLY A 294 -5.28 -9.65 3.11
CA GLY A 294 -6.63 -9.43 2.60
C GLY A 294 -7.12 -10.48 1.60
N LEU A 295 -6.21 -11.23 0.98
CA LEU A 295 -6.54 -12.37 0.11
C LEU A 295 -6.96 -13.62 0.88
N ILE A 296 -6.55 -13.74 2.15
CA ILE A 296 -6.79 -14.93 2.96
C ILE A 296 -8.29 -15.09 3.24
N GLY A 297 -8.80 -16.29 2.93
CA GLY A 297 -10.22 -16.61 3.02
C GLY A 297 -11.01 -16.15 1.79
N THR A 298 -10.37 -15.74 0.70
CA THR A 298 -11.00 -15.66 -0.63
C THR A 298 -10.71 -16.95 -1.43
N VAL A 299 -11.21 -17.04 -2.67
CA VAL A 299 -10.83 -18.16 -3.55
C VAL A 299 -9.34 -18.13 -3.93
N MET A 300 -8.72 -16.95 -3.91
CA MET A 300 -7.29 -16.74 -4.18
C MET A 300 -6.49 -16.68 -2.87
N THR A 301 -6.67 -17.66 -1.97
CA THR A 301 -5.95 -17.69 -0.69
C THR A 301 -4.50 -18.16 -0.89
N PRO A 302 -3.47 -17.31 -0.66
CA PRO A 302 -2.08 -17.75 -0.71
C PRO A 302 -1.65 -18.40 0.60
N ASN A 303 -0.64 -19.26 0.54
CA ASN A 303 0.07 -19.74 1.73
C ASN A 303 1.56 -19.98 1.44
N TYR A 304 2.34 -20.16 2.50
CA TYR A 304 3.76 -20.49 2.42
C TYR A 304 4.00 -21.84 1.77
N LEU A 305 4.92 -21.87 0.81
CA LEU A 305 5.47 -23.09 0.24
C LEU A 305 6.52 -23.68 1.18
N ARG A 306 6.76 -24.99 1.08
CA ARG A 306 7.87 -25.68 1.76
C ARG A 306 9.18 -25.38 1.02
N SER A 307 9.67 -24.16 1.17
CA SER A 307 10.89 -23.66 0.54
C SER A 307 11.82 -23.08 1.62
N PRO A 308 13.16 -23.17 1.45
CA PRO A 308 14.09 -22.48 2.34
C PRO A 308 13.94 -20.96 2.27
N LYS A 309 13.48 -20.42 1.14
CA LYS A 309 13.17 -19.00 0.94
C LYS A 309 11.72 -18.71 1.37
N ILE A 310 11.45 -17.48 1.81
CA ILE A 310 10.07 -17.00 2.00
C ILE A 310 9.43 -16.92 0.61
N SER A 311 8.57 -17.88 0.29
CA SER A 311 7.85 -17.96 -0.97
C SER A 311 6.43 -18.40 -0.69
N VAL A 312 5.48 -17.78 -1.38
CA VAL A 312 4.04 -17.97 -1.18
C VAL A 312 3.39 -18.21 -2.52
N SER A 313 2.30 -18.95 -2.54
CA SER A 313 1.54 -19.18 -3.78
C SER A 313 0.08 -19.50 -3.43
N PRO A 314 -0.89 -19.08 -4.26
CA PRO A 314 -2.25 -19.65 -4.23
C PRO A 314 -2.23 -21.16 -4.53
N PHE A 315 -3.33 -21.86 -4.24
CA PHE A 315 -3.44 -23.30 -4.54
C PHE A 315 -3.80 -23.50 -6.02
N CYS A 316 -2.83 -23.31 -6.91
CA CYS A 316 -2.94 -23.53 -8.35
C CYS A 316 -1.56 -23.85 -8.94
N ASP A 317 -1.53 -24.22 -10.21
CA ASP A 317 -0.31 -24.29 -11.00
C ASP A 317 -0.56 -23.85 -12.46
N CYS A 318 0.49 -23.85 -13.28
CA CYS A 318 0.43 -23.52 -14.70
C CYS A 318 0.42 -24.77 -15.59
N SER A 319 -0.12 -25.88 -15.08
CA SER A 319 -0.41 -27.06 -15.91
C SER A 319 -1.55 -26.72 -16.89
N SER A 320 -1.49 -27.25 -18.11
CA SER A 320 -2.54 -27.07 -19.12
C SER A 320 -2.81 -25.61 -19.56
N SER A 321 -1.86 -24.68 -19.41
CA SER A 321 -2.03 -23.28 -19.88
C SER A 321 -1.93 -23.09 -21.40
N GLY A 322 -1.38 -24.06 -22.14
CA GLY A 322 -1.17 -23.95 -23.58
C GLY A 322 -0.37 -22.70 -23.97
N ASN A 323 -0.93 -21.86 -24.85
CA ASN A 323 -0.29 -20.63 -25.33
C ASN A 323 -0.21 -19.52 -24.26
N SER A 324 -1.06 -19.56 -23.22
CA SER A 324 -1.06 -18.58 -22.12
C SER A 324 -0.12 -18.97 -20.98
N LYS A 325 0.88 -19.81 -21.26
CA LYS A 325 1.82 -20.27 -20.24
C LYS A 325 2.66 -19.13 -19.66
N GLU A 326 3.16 -18.23 -20.50
CA GLU A 326 3.95 -17.06 -20.05
C GLU A 326 3.14 -16.16 -19.12
N GLU A 327 1.87 -15.91 -19.45
CA GLU A 327 0.95 -15.11 -18.62
C GLU A 327 0.73 -15.77 -17.25
N CYS A 328 0.52 -17.08 -17.23
CA CYS A 328 0.36 -17.85 -16.00
C CYS A 328 1.64 -17.86 -15.14
N ASP A 329 2.80 -18.03 -15.79
CA ASP A 329 4.09 -18.06 -15.10
C ASP A 329 4.39 -16.68 -14.49
N ARG A 330 4.13 -15.58 -15.21
CA ARG A 330 4.23 -14.20 -14.69
C ARG A 330 3.28 -13.95 -13.51
N PHE A 331 2.03 -14.42 -13.61
CA PHE A 331 1.07 -14.34 -12.50
C PHE A 331 1.59 -15.08 -11.26
N THR A 332 2.14 -16.27 -11.45
CA THR A 332 2.65 -17.11 -10.35
C THR A 332 3.91 -16.49 -9.73
N GLU A 333 4.83 -16.01 -10.56
CA GLU A 333 6.06 -15.34 -10.14
C GLU A 333 5.79 -14.13 -9.25
N PHE A 334 4.73 -13.37 -9.54
CA PHE A 334 4.31 -12.23 -8.71
C PHE A 334 3.99 -12.63 -7.25
N PHE A 335 3.61 -13.89 -6.99
CA PHE A 335 3.47 -14.42 -5.63
C PHE A 335 4.75 -15.09 -5.13
N THR A 336 5.38 -15.92 -5.95
CA THR A 336 6.46 -16.81 -5.50
C THR A 336 7.80 -16.12 -5.36
N ASP A 337 8.12 -15.15 -6.24
CA ASP A 337 9.39 -14.43 -6.25
C ASP A 337 9.19 -12.91 -6.37
N ASN A 338 8.54 -12.36 -5.35
CA ASN A 338 8.31 -10.92 -5.25
C ASN A 338 9.22 -10.31 -4.17
N THR A 339 10.18 -9.48 -4.60
CA THR A 339 11.13 -8.80 -3.72
C THR A 339 10.43 -7.89 -2.72
N CYS A 340 9.41 -7.12 -3.14
CA CYS A 340 8.64 -6.24 -2.25
C CYS A 340 7.98 -7.04 -1.11
N LEU A 341 7.26 -8.11 -1.46
CA LEU A 341 6.56 -8.94 -0.47
C LEU A 341 7.55 -9.67 0.46
N ARG A 342 8.65 -10.20 -0.10
CA ARG A 342 9.71 -10.85 0.67
C ARG A 342 10.30 -9.89 1.70
N ASN A 343 10.68 -8.69 1.26
CA ASN A 343 11.25 -7.65 2.12
C ASN A 343 10.25 -7.21 3.18
N ALA A 344 8.98 -7.00 2.83
CA ALA A 344 7.94 -6.61 3.77
C ALA A 344 7.73 -7.65 4.89
N ILE A 345 7.69 -8.95 4.56
CA ILE A 345 7.54 -10.03 5.54
C ILE A 345 8.78 -10.09 6.45
N GLN A 346 9.98 -9.96 5.89
CA GLN A 346 11.23 -9.97 6.65
C GLN A 346 11.35 -8.76 7.58
N ALA A 347 11.05 -7.57 7.06
CA ALA A 347 11.05 -6.32 7.80
C ALA A 347 10.08 -6.39 8.99
N PHE A 348 8.87 -6.92 8.78
CA PHE A 348 7.91 -7.14 9.85
C PHE A 348 8.45 -8.10 10.92
N GLY A 349 8.97 -9.26 10.50
CA GLY A 349 9.46 -10.27 11.44
C GLY A 349 10.73 -9.85 12.20
N ASN A 350 11.50 -8.90 11.66
CA ASN A 350 12.67 -8.30 12.31
C ASN A 350 12.33 -7.04 13.11
N GLY A 351 11.13 -6.46 12.90
CA GLY A 351 10.70 -5.22 13.55
C GLY A 351 11.29 -3.95 12.95
N THR A 352 11.65 -3.95 11.67
CA THR A 352 12.19 -2.80 10.95
C THR A 352 11.15 -2.29 9.94
N ASP A 353 10.97 -0.97 9.82
CA ASP A 353 10.11 -0.34 8.78
C ASP A 353 10.97 0.35 7.72
N VAL A 354 10.43 0.58 6.51
CA VAL A 354 11.06 1.38 5.44
C VAL A 354 11.45 2.77 5.97
N SER A 355 10.64 3.34 6.86
CA SER A 355 10.86 4.65 7.48
C SER A 355 12.03 4.70 8.49
N VAL A 356 12.72 3.59 8.74
CA VAL A 356 13.82 3.45 9.73
C VAL A 356 15.17 3.17 9.05
N TRP A 357 15.30 3.31 7.73
CA TRP A 357 16.63 3.47 7.12
C TRP A 357 17.14 4.89 7.40
N GLN A 358 17.52 5.16 8.65
CA GLN A 358 18.52 6.21 8.89
C GLN A 358 19.80 5.77 8.17
N PRO A 359 20.44 6.64 7.38
CA PRO A 359 21.80 6.39 6.95
C PRO A 359 22.60 6.04 8.20
N MET A 360 23.35 4.93 8.17
CA MET A 360 24.29 4.63 9.23
C MET A 360 25.07 5.92 9.53
N PRO A 361 25.18 6.37 10.79
CA PRO A 361 26.10 7.45 11.09
C PRO A 361 27.47 7.02 10.55
N PRO A 362 28.17 7.89 9.81
CA PRO A 362 29.45 7.52 9.24
C PRO A 362 30.31 6.96 10.35
N VAL A 363 30.83 5.74 10.14
CA VAL A 363 31.85 5.15 10.99
C VAL A 363 32.91 6.23 11.16
N GLN A 364 33.05 6.74 12.38
CA GLN A 364 34.07 7.73 12.68
C GLN A 364 35.42 7.05 12.48
N THR A 365 36.01 7.29 11.32
CA THR A 365 37.42 7.03 11.08
C THR A 365 38.19 7.89 12.06
N THR A 366 38.67 7.30 13.15
CA THR A 366 39.59 7.95 14.09
C THR A 366 40.88 8.28 13.34
N ALA A 367 40.95 9.48 12.77
CA ALA A 367 42.20 10.13 12.40
C ALA A 367 42.82 10.69 13.69
N SER A 368 43.80 9.98 14.22
CA SER A 368 44.58 10.39 15.39
C SER A 368 45.45 11.61 15.06
N ILE A 369 45.21 12.70 15.77
CA ILE A 369 46.04 13.91 15.78
C ILE A 369 47.20 13.66 16.75
N THR A 370 48.42 13.78 16.23
CA THR A 370 49.71 13.75 16.93
C THR A 370 49.88 14.89 17.94
N THR A 371 50.30 14.61 19.18
CA THR A 371 51.51 15.16 19.86
C THR A 371 51.62 14.65 21.33
N PRO A 372 52.81 14.70 21.97
CA PRO A 372 53.33 13.61 22.81
C PRO A 372 53.49 13.94 24.31
N SER A 373 53.53 12.91 25.18
CA SER A 373 54.39 12.88 26.39
C SER A 373 54.35 11.53 27.11
N GLN A 374 55.54 10.92 27.27
CA GLN A 374 56.12 10.16 28.42
C GLN A 374 55.21 9.24 29.28
N ARG A 375 55.58 8.04 29.75
CA ARG A 375 56.87 7.33 29.96
C ARG A 375 56.55 5.90 30.45
N ASN A 376 57.37 4.92 30.07
CA ASN A 376 57.78 3.68 30.80
C ASN A 376 56.68 2.63 31.16
N ARG A 377 56.86 1.30 31.04
CA ARG A 377 58.07 0.45 31.10
C ARG A 377 57.74 -1.01 30.70
N ASP A 378 58.70 -1.68 30.02
CA ASP A 378 59.11 -3.11 30.03
C ASP A 378 58.08 -4.23 29.68
N ARG A 379 58.35 -5.31 28.91
CA ARG A 379 59.58 -5.90 28.30
C ARG A 379 59.24 -7.09 27.36
N ASP A 380 60.07 -7.24 26.31
CA ASP A 380 60.59 -8.44 25.62
C ASP A 380 59.67 -9.54 25.02
N ARG A 381 59.61 -9.64 23.67
CA ARG A 381 60.51 -10.50 22.83
C ARG A 381 60.15 -10.44 21.32
N SER A 382 61.18 -10.36 20.47
CA SER A 382 61.22 -10.42 18.98
C SER A 382 62.30 -11.46 18.57
N PRO A 383 62.76 -11.66 17.31
CA PRO A 383 62.30 -11.20 15.98
C PRO A 383 62.37 -12.27 14.85
N ASN A 384 61.87 -11.93 13.65
CA ASN A 384 62.56 -12.00 12.33
C ASN A 384 61.51 -11.80 11.20
N ALA A 385 61.66 -11.14 10.04
CA ALA A 385 62.60 -10.25 9.33
C ALA A 385 62.11 -10.38 7.83
N ILE A 386 61.66 -9.39 7.04
CA ILE A 386 62.37 -8.38 6.21
C ILE A 386 61.35 -7.84 5.15
N GLU A 387 61.30 -6.52 4.95
CA GLU A 387 60.70 -5.77 3.80
C GLU A 387 61.78 -5.48 2.72
N PRO A 388 61.55 -5.00 1.46
CA PRO A 388 60.61 -3.92 1.09
C PRO A 388 59.99 -3.88 -0.35
N ALA A 389 58.96 -3.02 -0.48
CA ALA A 389 58.52 -2.13 -1.59
C ALA A 389 58.74 -2.44 -3.08
N THR A 390 57.66 -2.30 -3.88
CA THR A 390 57.62 -1.48 -5.12
C THR A 390 56.18 -1.21 -5.60
N ASN A 391 55.96 0.03 -6.04
CA ASN A 391 54.76 0.62 -6.64
C ASN A 391 54.49 0.10 -8.08
N ILE A 392 53.26 0.26 -8.58
CA ILE A 392 52.86 0.96 -9.85
C ILE A 392 51.44 0.50 -10.32
N ASN A 393 50.52 1.48 -10.32
CA ASN A 393 49.38 1.79 -11.21
C ASN A 393 48.45 0.70 -11.78
N HIS A 394 47.14 0.86 -11.52
CA HIS A 394 46.14 1.01 -12.61
C HIS A 394 44.90 1.79 -12.12
N LEU A 395 44.63 2.91 -12.80
CA LEU A 395 43.48 3.80 -12.65
C LEU A 395 42.24 3.20 -13.34
N ASN A 396 41.05 3.38 -12.76
CA ASN A 396 39.76 3.37 -13.47
C ASN A 396 38.89 4.53 -12.98
N PRO A 397 38.11 5.20 -13.85
CA PRO A 397 37.55 6.53 -13.61
C PRO A 397 36.15 6.45 -12.98
N VAL A 398 35.98 7.19 -11.89
CA VAL A 398 34.69 7.56 -11.30
C VAL A 398 34.36 8.96 -11.77
N ASP A 399 33.26 9.12 -12.50
CA ASP A 399 32.33 10.24 -12.35
C ASP A 399 31.19 10.12 -13.36
N ASN A 400 30.01 9.67 -12.90
CA ASN A 400 28.78 9.80 -13.67
C ASN A 400 27.56 10.11 -12.78
N SER A 401 27.79 10.76 -11.63
CA SER A 401 26.70 11.10 -10.68
C SER A 401 25.84 12.28 -11.15
N LEU A 402 26.26 13.01 -12.19
CA LEU A 402 25.55 14.19 -12.68
C LEU A 402 24.41 13.86 -13.65
N TYR A 403 24.43 12.71 -14.33
CA TYR A 403 23.41 12.32 -15.32
C TYR A 403 22.23 11.54 -14.73
N GLN A 404 22.30 11.15 -13.46
CA GLN A 404 21.23 10.41 -12.77
C GLN A 404 20.10 11.32 -12.24
N PHE A 405 20.20 12.64 -12.43
CA PHE A 405 19.33 13.62 -11.76
C PHE A 405 18.29 14.33 -12.64
N CYS A 406 18.49 14.54 -13.96
CA CYS A 406 17.45 15.17 -14.81
C CYS A 406 16.31 14.18 -15.17
N GLY A 407 16.51 12.86 -15.10
CA GLY A 407 15.48 11.87 -15.46
C GLY A 407 14.32 11.73 -14.46
N SER A 408 14.52 12.12 -13.20
CA SER A 408 13.54 11.99 -12.12
C SER A 408 12.52 13.13 -12.06
N LEU A 409 12.82 14.29 -12.65
CA LEU A 409 11.94 15.47 -12.63
C LEU A 409 10.84 15.42 -13.72
N GLN A 410 11.10 14.78 -14.86
CA GLN A 410 10.12 14.71 -15.95
C GLN A 410 8.94 13.77 -15.66
N ALA A 411 9.09 12.85 -14.70
CA ALA A 411 8.00 11.99 -14.21
C ALA A 411 7.09 12.68 -13.15
N GLN A 412 7.53 13.79 -12.55
CA GLN A 412 6.79 14.53 -11.51
C GLN A 412 6.03 15.76 -12.03
N MET A 413 6.34 16.25 -13.24
CA MET A 413 5.73 17.48 -13.80
C MET A 413 4.25 17.39 -14.20
N LEU A 414 3.57 16.26 -14.01
CA LEU A 414 2.15 16.13 -14.37
C LEU A 414 1.16 16.57 -13.27
N LYS A 415 1.60 17.04 -12.08
CA LYS A 415 0.67 17.45 -11.00
C LYS A 415 1.06 18.63 -10.08
N THR A 416 2.07 19.44 -10.37
CA THR A 416 2.43 20.57 -9.48
C THR A 416 2.69 21.87 -10.23
N ASN A 417 1.79 22.85 -10.09
CA ASN A 417 2.04 24.25 -10.44
C ASN A 417 3.01 24.83 -9.40
N ASN A 418 4.32 24.78 -9.66
CA ASN A 418 5.32 25.63 -9.04
C ASN A 418 6.57 25.63 -9.94
N THR A 419 6.89 26.78 -10.53
CA THR A 419 8.06 27.01 -11.39
C THR A 419 9.32 27.16 -10.56
N ILE A 420 10.25 26.20 -10.68
CA ILE A 420 11.68 26.43 -10.43
C ILE A 420 12.38 26.13 -11.75
N ASP A 421 12.91 27.18 -12.39
CA ASP A 421 13.62 27.07 -13.67
C ASP A 421 15.00 26.46 -13.44
N VAL A 422 15.20 25.22 -13.89
CA VAL A 422 16.52 24.58 -13.99
C VAL A 422 16.77 24.23 -15.44
N LEU A 423 17.70 24.94 -16.07
CA LEU A 423 18.07 24.78 -17.47
C LEU A 423 18.99 23.55 -17.62
N CYS A 424 18.45 22.35 -17.91
CA CYS A 424 19.26 21.22 -18.37
C CYS A 424 19.64 21.49 -19.86
N VAL A 425 20.94 21.60 -20.18
CA VAL A 425 21.43 21.78 -21.57
C VAL A 425 21.71 20.41 -22.18
N ASP A 426 21.05 20.07 -23.29
CA ASP A 426 21.32 18.85 -24.07
C ASP A 426 22.59 18.99 -24.94
N PRO A 427 23.42 17.93 -25.08
CA PRO A 427 24.44 17.88 -26.12
C PRO A 427 23.81 17.53 -27.48
N GLN A 428 24.22 18.28 -28.52
CA GLN A 428 23.75 18.13 -29.90
C GLN A 428 23.91 16.71 -30.46
N ILE A 429 22.85 16.23 -31.10
CA ILE A 429 22.91 15.26 -32.19
C ILE A 429 22.29 15.95 -33.42
N ASN A 430 23.14 16.23 -34.43
CA ASN A 430 22.77 16.63 -35.79
C ASN A 430 21.80 15.56 -36.37
N ASP A 431 20.72 15.80 -37.12
CA ASP A 431 20.32 16.89 -38.04
C ASP A 431 18.84 16.61 -38.49
N PRO A 432 18.21 17.29 -39.50
CA PRO A 432 17.18 18.31 -39.35
C PRO A 432 15.76 17.89 -39.82
N SER A 433 14.70 18.59 -39.37
CA SER A 433 13.52 18.98 -40.20
C SER A 433 12.37 19.63 -39.41
N SER A 434 11.99 20.84 -39.86
CA SER A 434 10.65 21.46 -39.89
C SER A 434 9.88 21.84 -38.60
N SER A 435 10.08 23.10 -38.18
CA SER A 435 9.09 24.20 -38.15
C SER A 435 7.69 24.09 -37.49
N ASN A 436 7.49 25.01 -36.53
CA ASN A 436 6.35 25.93 -36.30
C ASN A 436 5.14 25.53 -35.42
N ALA A 437 4.98 26.23 -34.29
CA ALA A 437 3.70 26.66 -33.68
C ALA A 437 3.98 27.86 -32.73
N ILE A 438 3.70 29.11 -33.09
CA ILE A 438 2.44 29.89 -32.93
C ILE A 438 1.96 30.02 -31.47
N SER A 439 1.99 31.28 -31.02
CA SER A 439 1.51 31.85 -29.75
C SER A 439 -0.03 31.87 -29.65
N GLY A 440 -0.57 31.69 -28.44
CA GLY A 440 -1.99 31.84 -28.13
C GLY A 440 -2.25 32.12 -26.65
N ASN A 441 -2.83 33.30 -26.38
CA ASN A 441 -3.12 33.92 -25.08
C ASN A 441 -3.96 33.08 -24.10
N SER A 442 -3.70 33.24 -22.81
CA SER A 442 -4.61 32.89 -21.71
C SER A 442 -5.47 34.09 -21.29
N SER A 443 -6.78 33.87 -21.20
CA SER A 443 -7.74 34.78 -20.57
C SER A 443 -8.02 34.31 -19.14
N THR A 444 -8.00 35.26 -18.20
CA THR A 444 -8.27 35.09 -16.77
C THR A 444 -9.78 35.14 -16.49
N TRP A 445 -10.27 34.21 -15.66
CA TRP A 445 -11.62 34.25 -15.08
C TRP A 445 -11.54 34.77 -13.64
N GLU A 446 -12.31 35.80 -13.34
CA GLU A 446 -12.53 36.36 -12.00
C GLU A 446 -13.52 35.49 -11.20
N THR A 447 -13.23 35.25 -9.92
CA THR A 447 -14.19 34.68 -8.96
C THR A 447 -14.30 35.59 -7.74
N SER A 448 -15.54 35.87 -7.35
CA SER A 448 -15.98 36.89 -6.39
C SER A 448 -15.60 36.60 -4.93
N LEU A 449 -15.06 37.63 -4.26
CA LEU A 449 -14.57 37.63 -2.88
C LEU A 449 -15.58 38.28 -1.92
N SER A 450 -16.76 37.69 -1.70
CA SER A 450 -17.81 38.29 -0.84
C SER A 450 -17.90 37.71 0.58
N GLY A 451 -17.30 36.54 0.86
CA GLY A 451 -17.36 35.89 2.19
C GLY A 451 -16.28 36.33 3.19
N LEU A 452 -15.11 36.78 2.70
CA LEU A 452 -13.97 37.17 3.54
C LEU A 452 -14.17 38.53 4.23
N SER A 453 -14.96 39.43 3.62
CA SER A 453 -15.17 40.79 4.14
C SER A 453 -15.95 40.81 5.46
N SER A 454 -16.97 39.95 5.61
CA SER A 454 -17.80 39.90 6.81
C SER A 454 -17.05 39.34 8.03
N LEU A 455 -16.13 38.40 7.81
CA LEU A 455 -15.34 37.80 8.88
C LEU A 455 -14.26 38.76 9.40
N LEU A 456 -13.65 39.52 8.50
CA LEU A 456 -12.71 40.60 8.82
C LEU A 456 -13.37 41.73 9.62
N LEU A 457 -14.63 42.05 9.32
CA LEU A 457 -15.38 43.08 10.04
C LEU A 457 -15.70 42.66 11.49
N LEU A 458 -16.05 41.39 11.71
CA LEU A 458 -16.31 40.83 13.04
C LEU A 458 -15.03 40.74 13.90
N LEU A 459 -13.90 40.42 13.27
CA LEU A 459 -12.60 40.44 13.93
C LEU A 459 -12.21 41.87 14.33
N ALA A 460 -12.39 42.85 13.44
CA ALA A 460 -12.06 44.24 13.73
C ALA A 460 -12.90 44.83 14.88
N THR A 461 -14.20 44.52 14.97
CA THR A 461 -15.06 44.99 16.06
C THR A 461 -14.71 44.32 17.39
N SER A 462 -14.38 43.02 17.38
CA SER A 462 -13.94 42.31 18.60
C SER A 462 -12.62 42.87 19.15
N LEU A 463 -11.66 43.18 18.29
CA LEU A 463 -10.40 43.81 18.69
C LEU A 463 -10.63 45.23 19.23
N TYR A 464 -11.52 46.02 18.63
CA TYR A 464 -11.84 47.37 19.10
C TYR A 464 -12.48 47.38 20.50
N CYS A 465 -13.37 46.43 20.80
CA CYS A 465 -13.95 46.26 22.14
C CYS A 465 -12.91 45.85 23.20
N ILE A 466 -11.90 45.06 22.82
CA ILE A 466 -10.82 44.65 23.72
C ILE A 466 -9.88 45.83 24.00
N PHE A 467 -9.60 46.67 23.00
CA PHE A 467 -8.74 47.86 23.16
C PHE A 467 -9.38 48.96 24.01
N THR A 468 -10.70 49.14 23.92
CA THR A 468 -11.43 50.15 24.71
C THR A 468 -11.57 49.76 26.19
N ALA A 469 -11.72 48.47 26.48
CA ALA A 469 -11.75 47.96 27.86
C ALA A 469 -10.40 47.99 28.59
N ALA A 470 -9.28 48.09 27.86
CA ALA A 470 -7.93 48.17 28.43
C ALA A 470 -7.45 49.60 28.71
N MET A 471 -8.26 50.62 28.36
CA MET A 471 -7.95 52.05 28.51
C MET A 471 -8.85 52.77 29.53
N LEU A 472 -9.65 52.02 30.31
CA LEU A 472 -10.41 52.52 31.46
C LEU A 472 -9.86 51.96 32.77
#